data_AF-X1IAD9-F1
#
_entry.id   AF-X1IAD9-F1
#
_cell.length_a   1.000
_cell.length_b   1.000
_cell.length_c   1.000
_cell.angle_alpha   90.00
_cell.angle_beta   90.00
_cell.angle_gamma   90.00
#
_symmetry.space_group_name_H-M   'P 1'
#
loop_
_entity.id
_entity.type
_entity.pdbx_description
1 polymer ?
#
loop_
_entity_poly.entity_id
_entity_poly.type
_entity_poly.pdbx_seq_one_letter_code
_entity_poly.pdbx_strand_id
1 'polypeptide(L)'
;MKVLARGGVTLYLRKGEYQIVIKYMEPRGKGALLLAFEQLKKKLKVEGLFDVKYKKPIPFLPSKIGVVTSLGGAVLHDIINVLNRRFGNFHLIINPAC
;
A
#
# COMPACT_ATOMS: atom_id res chain seq x y z
N MET A 1 16.82 -17.30 -2.13
CA MET A 1 15.38 -17.38 -2.46
C MET A 1 14.61 -17.60 -1.16
N LYS A 2 13.69 -16.71 -0.76
CA LYS A 2 12.93 -16.84 0.50
C LYS A 2 11.49 -17.20 0.17
N VAL A 3 11.06 -18.36 0.63
CA VAL A 3 9.72 -18.89 0.41
C VAL A 3 8.97 -18.95 1.74
N LEU A 4 7.68 -18.68 1.70
CA LEU A 4 6.73 -19.06 2.73
C LEU A 4 6.31 -20.49 2.41
N ALA A 5 6.77 -21.43 3.23
CA ALA A 5 6.40 -22.83 3.13
C ALA A 5 5.44 -23.18 4.27
N ARG A 6 4.31 -23.81 3.95
CA ARG A 6 3.37 -24.39 4.92
C ARG A 6 3.41 -25.90 4.79
N GLY A 7 3.50 -26.58 5.93
CA GLY A 7 3.73 -28.01 5.99
C GLY A 7 3.51 -28.57 7.39
N GLY A 8 3.61 -29.89 7.53
CA GLY A 8 3.59 -30.57 8.83
C GLY A 8 5.00 -30.93 9.28
N VAL A 9 5.25 -30.89 10.59
CA VAL A 9 6.51 -31.37 11.18
C VAL A 9 6.31 -32.82 11.63
N THR A 10 7.18 -33.72 11.20
CA THR A 10 7.16 -35.14 11.54
C THR A 10 8.48 -35.51 12.23
N LEU A 11 8.41 -36.26 13.33
CA LEU A 11 9.58 -36.73 14.06
C LEU A 11 9.92 -38.17 13.63
N TYR A 12 11.12 -38.38 13.11
CA TYR A 12 11.63 -39.72 12.83
C TYR A 12 12.31 -40.30 14.08
N LEU A 13 11.51 -40.97 14.90
CA LEU A 13 11.88 -41.50 16.23
C LEU A 13 13.15 -42.36 16.24
N ARG A 14 13.48 -43.03 15.13
CA ARG A 14 14.69 -43.87 15.02
C ARG A 14 16.01 -43.09 15.02
N LYS A 15 16.00 -41.81 14.66
CA LYS A 15 17.20 -40.95 14.62
C LYS A 15 17.07 -39.64 15.41
N GLY A 16 15.89 -39.35 15.95
CA GLY A 16 15.62 -38.08 16.66
C GLY A 16 15.59 -36.86 15.74
N GLU A 17 15.46 -37.07 14.42
CA GLU A 17 15.47 -36.00 13.43
C GLU A 17 14.05 -35.47 13.16
N TYR A 18 13.88 -34.16 13.20
CA TYR A 18 12.64 -33.48 12.80
C TYR A 18 12.66 -33.20 11.30
N GLN A 19 11.64 -33.66 10.58
CA GLN A 19 11.45 -33.40 9.16
C GLN A 19 10.23 -32.52 8.94
N ILE A 20 10.34 -31.53 8.05
CA ILE A 20 9.20 -30.68 7.67
C ILE A 20 8.73 -31.12 6.29
N VAL A 21 7.51 -31.65 6.20
CA VAL A 21 6.87 -32.01 4.94
C VAL A 21 6.12 -30.79 4.42
N ILE A 22 6.69 -30.10 3.44
CA ILE A 22 6.10 -28.91 2.81
C ILE A 22 4.93 -29.33 1.92
N LYS A 23 3.72 -28.84 2.21
CA LYS A 23 2.52 -29.06 1.40
C LYS A 23 2.22 -27.91 0.44
N TYR A 24 2.66 -26.70 0.78
CA TYR A 24 2.46 -25.49 -0.02
C TYR A 24 3.67 -24.58 0.11
N MET A 25 4.11 -24.01 -1.01
CA MET A 25 5.29 -23.14 -1.05
C MET A 25 5.03 -21.96 -1.98
N GLU A 26 5.11 -20.75 -1.43
CA GLU A 26 4.97 -19.52 -2.21
C GLU A 26 6.19 -18.61 -2.00
N PRO A 27 6.62 -17.84 -3.00
CA PRO A 27 7.65 -16.84 -2.82
C PRO A 27 7.15 -15.73 -1.88
N ARG A 28 7.88 -15.44 -0.80
CA ARG A 28 7.42 -14.55 0.27
C ARG A 28 7.26 -13.09 -0.21
N GLY A 29 6.00 -12.61 -0.26
CA GLY A 29 5.59 -11.30 0.27
C GLY A 29 5.62 -10.02 -0.60
N LYS A 30 6.08 -10.04 -1.86
CA LYS A 30 6.01 -8.82 -2.72
C LYS A 30 5.70 -9.08 -4.20
N GLY A 31 6.01 -10.27 -4.73
CA GLY A 31 5.93 -10.53 -6.17
C GLY A 31 4.50 -10.41 -6.74
N ALA A 32 3.52 -11.07 -6.13
CA ALA A 32 2.14 -11.07 -6.65
C ALA A 32 1.47 -9.68 -6.55
N LEU A 33 1.64 -8.98 -5.42
CA LEU A 33 1.10 -7.63 -5.25
C LEU A 33 1.80 -6.62 -6.16
N LEU A 34 3.13 -6.70 -6.30
CA LEU A 34 3.87 -5.84 -7.21
C LEU A 34 3.46 -6.10 -8.67
N LEU A 35 3.30 -7.37 -9.05
CA LEU A 35 2.83 -7.76 -10.37
C LEU A 35 1.42 -7.22 -10.66
N ALA A 36 0.49 -7.38 -9.72
CA ALA A 36 -0.87 -6.83 -9.84
C ALA A 36 -0.85 -5.30 -9.93
N PHE A 37 0.00 -4.64 -9.14
CA PHE A 37 0.19 -3.19 -9.19
C PHE A 37 0.75 -2.73 -10.55
N GLU A 38 1.76 -3.42 -11.09
CA GLU A 38 2.33 -3.10 -12.39
C GLU A 38 1.33 -3.32 -13.53
N GLN A 39 0.53 -4.39 -13.47
CA GLN A 39 -0.54 -4.65 -14.43
C GLN A 39 -1.59 -3.53 -14.39
N LEU A 40 -2.05 -3.15 -13.20
CA LEU A 40 -3.01 -2.06 -13.01
C LEU A 40 -2.45 -0.73 -13.51
N LYS A 41 -1.20 -0.40 -13.15
CA LYS A 41 -0.53 0.81 -13.60
C LYS A 41 -0.42 0.86 -15.13
N LYS A 42 -0.08 -0.26 -15.77
CA LYS A 42 -0.05 -0.36 -17.24
C LYS A 42 -1.44 -0.13 -17.84
N LYS A 43 -2.48 -0.77 -17.30
CA LYS A 43 -3.86 -0.58 -17.75
C LYS A 43 -4.31 0.89 -17.68
N LEU A 44 -4.16 1.52 -16.51
CA LEU A 44 -4.53 2.93 -16.32
C LEU A 44 -3.70 3.88 -17.19
N LYS A 45 -2.45 3.53 -17.49
CA LYS A 45 -1.61 4.30 -18.42
C LYS A 45 -2.09 4.19 -19.86
N VAL A 46 -2.52 3.00 -20.30
CA VAL A 46 -3.11 2.80 -21.65
C VAL A 46 -4.44 3.54 -21.78
N GLU A 47 -5.24 3.60 -20.73
CA GLU A 47 -6.46 4.42 -20.66
C GLU A 47 -6.18 5.94 -20.71
N GLY A 48 -4.91 6.37 -20.70
CA GLY A 48 -4.52 7.77 -20.81
C GLY A 48 -4.77 8.59 -19.54
N LEU A 49 -5.12 7.96 -18.41
CA LEU A 49 -5.44 8.63 -17.15
C LEU A 49 -4.27 9.43 -16.56
N PHE A 50 -3.04 9.14 -17.00
CA PHE A 50 -1.83 9.85 -16.59
C PHE A 50 -1.32 10.86 -17.62
N ASP A 51 -2.05 11.07 -18.73
CA ASP A 51 -1.65 12.00 -19.79
C ASP A 51 -1.50 13.42 -19.24
N VAL A 52 -0.44 14.11 -19.67
CA VAL A 52 -0.15 15.48 -19.26
C VAL A 52 -1.29 16.44 -19.61
N LYS A 53 -2.05 16.14 -20.66
CA LYS A 53 -3.24 16.92 -21.07
C LYS A 53 -4.32 17.03 -19.99
N TYR A 54 -4.36 16.08 -19.05
CA TYR A 54 -5.30 16.11 -17.91
C TYR A 54 -4.68 16.71 -16.64
N LYS A 55 -3.36 16.92 -16.61
CA LYS A 55 -2.69 17.49 -15.44
C LYS A 55 -2.97 18.99 -15.37
N LYS A 56 -3.47 19.42 -14.22
CA LYS A 56 -3.67 20.84 -13.91
C LYS A 56 -2.39 21.43 -13.32
N PRO A 57 -2.06 22.70 -13.62
CA PRO A 57 -0.96 23.37 -12.96
C PRO A 57 -1.23 23.44 -11.45
N ILE A 58 -0.18 23.23 -10.66
CA ILE A 58 -0.30 23.31 -9.20
C ILE A 58 -0.38 24.79 -8.83
N PRO A 59 -1.46 25.24 -8.18
CA PRO A 59 -1.58 26.63 -7.75
C PRO A 59 -0.56 26.94 -6.65
N PHE A 60 -0.09 28.19 -6.60
CA PHE A 60 0.82 28.65 -5.55
C PHE A 60 0.23 28.48 -4.14
N LEU A 61 -1.07 28.77 -4.00
CA LEU A 61 -1.81 28.55 -2.76
C LEU A 61 -3.10 27.76 -3.06
N PRO A 62 -3.21 26.50 -2.59
CA PRO A 62 -4.41 25.70 -2.79
C PRO A 62 -5.56 26.22 -1.90
N SER A 63 -6.72 26.47 -2.50
CA SER A 63 -7.93 26.87 -1.75
C SER A 63 -8.63 25.69 -1.06
N LYS A 64 -8.42 24.47 -1.55
CA LYS A 64 -8.98 23.22 -1.01
C LYS A 64 -7.93 22.12 -1.05
N ILE A 65 -7.88 21.30 -0.01
CA ILE A 65 -6.96 20.16 0.12
C ILE A 65 -7.80 18.90 0.31
N GLY A 66 -7.64 17.92 -0.59
CA GLY A 66 -8.27 16.61 -0.47
C GLY A 66 -7.28 15.59 0.08
N VAL A 67 -7.66 14.86 1.13
CA VAL A 67 -6.85 13.82 1.76
C VAL A 67 -7.61 12.50 1.70
N VAL A 68 -6.95 11.48 1.14
CA VAL A 68 -7.47 10.11 1.10
C VAL A 68 -6.64 9.26 2.07
N THR A 69 -7.22 8.90 3.21
CA THR A 69 -6.51 8.17 4.28
C THR A 69 -7.50 7.44 5.20
N SER A 70 -7.02 6.58 6.08
CA SER A 70 -7.88 5.94 7.09
C SER A 70 -8.19 6.92 8.23
N LEU A 71 -9.46 6.95 8.68
CA LEU A 71 -9.91 7.89 9.71
C LEU A 71 -9.23 7.68 11.06
N GLY A 72 -8.80 6.45 11.36
CA GLY A 72 -8.12 6.10 12.60
C GLY A 72 -6.61 6.35 12.60
N GLY A 73 -6.03 6.81 11.50
CA GLY A 73 -4.58 6.98 11.38
C GLY A 73 -4.04 8.22 12.11
N ALA A 74 -2.89 8.08 12.78
CA ALA A 74 -2.14 9.21 13.34
C ALA A 74 -1.79 10.27 12.28
N VAL A 75 -1.66 9.84 11.02
CA VAL A 75 -1.38 10.70 9.85
C VAL A 75 -2.40 11.82 9.69
N LEU A 76 -3.69 11.57 9.98
CA LEU A 76 -4.72 12.60 9.86
C LEU A 76 -4.48 13.74 10.86
N HIS A 77 -4.12 13.39 12.10
CA HIS A 77 -3.81 14.36 13.14
C HIS A 77 -2.57 15.18 12.78
N ASP A 78 -1.53 14.54 12.23
CA ASP A 78 -0.32 15.23 11.77
C ASP A 78 -0.63 16.24 10.66
N ILE A 79 -1.44 15.85 9.67
CA ILE A 79 -1.85 16.74 8.57
C ILE A 79 -2.59 17.96 9.12
N ILE A 80 -3.56 17.76 10.01
CA ILE A 80 -4.35 18.85 10.59
C ILE A 80 -3.45 19.78 11.42
N ASN A 81 -2.57 19.22 12.26
CA ASN A 81 -1.66 20.00 13.09
C ASN A 81 -0.68 20.85 12.26
N VAL A 82 -0.12 20.27 11.20
CA VAL A 82 0.80 20.98 10.30
C VAL A 82 0.07 22.09 9.54
N LEU A 83 -1.15 21.83 9.05
CA LEU A 83 -1.97 22.83 8.35
C LEU A 83 -2.33 23.99 9.29
N ASN A 84 -2.83 23.70 10.49
CA ASN A 84 -3.20 24.72 11.47
C ASN A 84 -2.02 25.63 11.86
N ARG A 85 -0.83 25.05 12.04
CA ARG A 85 0.37 25.81 12.40
C ARG A 85 0.85 26.72 11.26
N ARG A 86 0.73 26.28 10.00
CA ARG A 86 1.21 27.05 8.85
C ARG A 86 0.20 28.10 8.39
N PHE A 87 -1.08 27.73 8.30
CA PHE A 87 -2.18 28.56 7.80
C PHE A 87 -3.53 27.97 8.27
N GLY A 88 -4.17 28.59 9.26
CA GLY A 88 -5.36 28.04 9.94
C GLY A 88 -6.67 27.97 9.13
N ASN A 89 -6.73 28.55 7.93
CA ASN A 89 -7.98 28.68 7.15
C ASN A 89 -8.01 27.83 5.87
N PHE A 90 -7.55 26.58 5.90
CA PHE A 90 -7.68 25.67 4.76
C PHE A 90 -8.98 24.86 4.78
N HIS A 91 -9.61 24.72 3.63
CA HIS A 91 -10.73 23.81 3.44
C HIS A 91 -10.18 22.39 3.19
N LEU A 92 -10.30 21.52 4.19
CA LEU A 92 -9.87 20.12 4.13
C LEU A 92 -11.06 19.21 3.79
N ILE A 93 -10.89 18.36 2.77
CA ILE A 93 -11.85 17.30 2.41
C ILE A 93 -11.18 15.97 2.71
N ILE A 94 -11.78 15.16 3.58
CA ILE A 94 -11.27 13.84 3.92
C ILE A 94 -12.15 12.79 3.26
N ASN A 95 -11.54 11.92 2.45
CA ASN A 95 -12.19 10.74 1.91
C ASN A 95 -11.60 9.49 2.58
N PRO A 96 -12.35 8.77 3.41
CA PRO A 96 -11.86 7.58 4.09
C PRO A 96 -11.46 6.48 3.09
N ALA A 97 -10.22 6.00 3.19
CA ALA A 97 -9.76 4.79 2.54
C ALA A 97 -9.33 3.78 3.61
N CYS A 98 -9.87 2.56 3.53
CA CYS A 98 -9.69 1.49 4.51
C CYS A 98 -8.24 0.99 4.56
#